data_AF-A0AAD1RZF4-F1
#
_entry.id   AF-A0AAD1RZF4-F1
#
_cell.length_a   1.000
_cell.length_b   1.000
_cell.length_c   1.000
_cell.angle_alpha   90.00
_cell.angle_beta   90.00
_cell.angle_gamma   90.00
#
_symmetry.space_group_name_H-M   'P 1'
#
loop_
_entity.id
_entity.type
_entity.pdbx_description
1 polymer ?
#
loop_
_entity_poly.entity_id
_entity_poly.type
_entity_poly.pdbx_seq_one_letter_code
_entity_poly.pdbx_strand_id
1 'polypeptide(L)'
;MAAKNKPKMDKAAFFAQKTSKQKKPPEREQDGADEGVEVQTSDTENETQTGNEGPITESRMKSLLETLNTSLLHQFKELIPEVDPDLLVIDRIHRVGRPKHIPISSPRDVLMRIHYFHVKDQIMKASRKNRPLAEYKALQIYADLSPATLLQRRNLAPITTTLRAQNVPYRWGFPTKIQVLKN
;
A
#
# COMPACT_ATOMS: atom_id res chain seq x y z
N MET A 1 40.81 46.32 -15.45
CA MET A 1 39.81 46.46 -14.37
C MET A 1 38.65 45.52 -14.67
N ALA A 2 38.04 44.75 -13.79
CA ALA A 2 38.35 44.20 -12.48
C ALA A 2 37.29 43.10 -12.29
N ALA A 3 37.71 41.86 -12.05
CA ALA A 3 36.82 40.77 -11.69
C ALA A 3 36.14 41.06 -10.35
N LYS A 4 34.86 40.73 -10.22
CA LYS A 4 34.28 40.37 -8.91
C LYS A 4 33.41 39.13 -9.05
N ASN A 5 33.75 38.22 -8.16
CA ASN A 5 33.35 36.84 -8.00
C ASN A 5 32.42 36.76 -6.76
N LYS A 6 31.63 35.67 -6.67
CA LYS A 6 30.92 35.12 -5.49
C LYS A 6 29.50 35.66 -5.16
N PRO A 7 28.67 34.92 -4.37
CA PRO A 7 28.84 33.56 -3.82
C PRO A 7 27.67 32.57 -4.07
N LYS A 8 27.96 31.28 -3.87
CA LYS A 8 27.00 30.24 -3.49
C LYS A 8 26.36 30.58 -2.14
N MET A 9 25.06 30.35 -1.99
CA MET A 9 24.45 30.08 -0.70
C MET A 9 23.48 28.90 -0.80
N ASP A 10 23.75 27.92 0.04
CA ASP A 10 22.89 26.79 0.37
C ASP A 10 21.49 27.26 0.78
N LYS A 11 20.46 26.58 0.29
CA LYS A 11 19.21 26.43 1.03
C LYS A 11 19.08 24.98 1.45
N ALA A 12 19.62 24.74 2.64
CA ALA A 12 19.21 23.63 3.48
C ALA A 12 17.69 23.64 3.69
N ALA A 13 17.12 22.44 3.71
CA ALA A 13 15.89 22.00 4.36
C ALA A 13 14.57 22.74 4.04
N PHE A 14 13.58 21.98 3.56
CA PHE A 14 12.30 21.92 4.29
C PHE A 14 11.60 20.59 3.99
N PHE A 15 11.90 19.61 4.83
CA PHE A 15 11.13 18.37 4.96
C PHE A 15 9.88 18.73 5.78
N ALA A 16 8.75 18.98 5.14
CA ALA A 16 7.49 19.22 5.82
C ALA A 16 6.87 17.89 6.27
N GLN A 17 7.44 17.29 7.33
CA GLN A 17 6.65 16.38 8.17
C GLN A 17 5.73 17.24 9.03
N LYS A 18 4.43 16.96 8.93
CA LYS A 18 3.38 17.52 9.76
C LYS A 18 3.61 17.03 11.19
N THR A 19 4.39 17.75 11.99
CA THR A 19 4.47 17.55 13.44
C THR A 19 3.23 18.17 14.06
N SER A 20 2.25 17.34 14.43
CA SER A 20 1.18 17.78 15.30
C SER A 20 1.77 18.06 16.67
N LYS A 21 1.70 19.33 17.07
CA LYS A 21 2.12 19.89 18.35
C LYS A 21 1.65 19.02 19.52
N GLN A 22 2.61 18.59 20.34
CA GLN A 22 2.35 18.20 21.72
C GLN A 22 1.88 19.44 22.48
N LYS A 23 0.71 19.32 23.12
CA LYS A 23 0.17 20.36 24.01
C LYS A 23 0.69 20.05 25.42
N LYS A 24 1.42 21.00 26.01
CA LYS A 24 1.90 20.99 27.41
C LYS A 24 0.69 20.90 28.37
N PRO A 25 0.76 20.15 29.49
CA PRO A 25 -0.27 20.20 30.52
C PRO A 25 -0.05 21.44 31.42
N PRO A 26 -1.11 22.06 31.96
CA PRO A 26 -0.97 23.04 33.04
C PRO A 26 -0.90 22.34 34.40
N GLU A 27 0.07 22.73 35.21
CA GLU A 27 0.13 22.48 36.65
C GLU A 27 -0.89 23.36 37.37
N ARG A 28 -1.61 22.80 38.35
CA ARG A 28 -2.18 23.56 39.48
C ARG A 28 -2.24 22.69 40.73
N GLU A 29 -1.85 23.34 41.82
CA GLU A 29 -1.66 22.84 43.17
C GLU A 29 -2.99 22.47 43.87
N GLN A 30 -2.79 21.85 45.03
CA GLN A 30 -3.67 21.05 45.89
C GLN A 30 -4.87 21.81 46.49
N ASP A 31 -5.92 21.08 46.90
CA ASP A 31 -6.59 21.24 48.21
C ASP A 31 -7.71 20.19 48.43
N GLY A 32 -7.71 19.55 49.60
CA GLY A 32 -8.91 19.33 50.44
C GLY A 32 -9.87 18.15 50.20
N ALA A 33 -9.71 17.10 51.02
CA ALA A 33 -10.70 16.36 51.84
C ALA A 33 -12.05 15.82 51.28
N ASP A 34 -12.20 14.50 51.48
CA ASP A 34 -13.33 13.75 52.07
C ASP A 34 -14.71 13.68 51.36
N GLU A 35 -15.08 12.49 50.90
CA GLU A 35 -16.21 11.68 51.40
C GLU A 35 -16.55 10.55 50.40
N GLY A 36 -16.77 9.34 50.92
CA GLY A 36 -17.06 8.16 50.13
C GLY A 36 -18.44 8.19 49.48
N VAL A 37 -18.51 7.82 48.21
CA VAL A 37 -19.72 7.28 47.59
C VAL A 37 -19.32 6.13 46.68
N GLU A 38 -19.61 4.91 47.13
CA GLU A 38 -19.58 3.69 46.34
C GLU A 38 -20.71 3.78 45.31
N VAL A 39 -20.38 4.23 44.09
CA VAL A 39 -21.33 4.26 42.96
C VAL A 39 -21.07 3.05 42.07
N GLN A 40 -22.05 2.16 42.12
CA GLN A 40 -22.27 0.97 41.32
C GLN A 40 -21.78 1.13 39.87
N THR A 41 -20.90 0.22 39.44
CA THR A 41 -20.60 0.00 38.03
C THR A 41 -21.82 -0.59 37.35
N SER A 42 -22.69 0.25 36.81
CA SER A 42 -23.76 -0.17 35.91
C SER A 42 -23.37 0.16 34.47
N ASP A 43 -22.99 -0.88 33.74
CA ASP A 43 -23.22 -1.11 32.31
C ASP A 43 -23.73 0.10 31.50
N THR A 44 -22.79 0.80 30.86
CA THR A 44 -23.08 1.64 29.69
C THR A 44 -22.24 1.18 28.50
N GLU A 45 -22.28 -0.13 28.24
CA GLU A 45 -22.10 -0.66 26.88
C GLU A 45 -23.47 -0.61 26.20
N ASN A 46 -23.88 0.53 25.63
CA ASN A 46 -24.93 0.60 24.61
C ASN A 46 -25.16 2.05 24.20
N GLU A 47 -24.28 2.62 23.35
CA GLU A 47 -24.65 3.69 22.42
C GLU A 47 -23.49 4.05 21.47
N THR A 48 -23.05 3.09 20.66
CA THR A 48 -22.36 3.39 19.39
C THR A 48 -22.84 2.44 18.30
N GLN A 49 -24.15 2.44 18.04
CA GLN A 49 -24.71 1.93 16.78
C GLN A 49 -24.80 3.07 15.77
N THR A 50 -23.75 3.27 14.98
CA THR A 50 -23.84 3.81 13.62
C THR A 50 -22.62 3.37 12.81
N GLY A 51 -22.77 2.28 12.07
CA GLY A 51 -21.90 1.96 10.92
C GLY A 51 -21.06 0.68 10.96
N ASN A 52 -21.22 -0.20 11.96
CA ASN A 52 -20.60 -1.52 11.88
C ASN A 52 -21.48 -2.44 11.02
N GLU A 53 -21.08 -2.66 9.76
CA GLU A 53 -21.60 -3.80 8.99
C GLU A 53 -21.34 -5.07 9.82
N GLY A 54 -22.41 -5.74 10.24
CA GLY A 54 -22.34 -6.96 11.03
C GLY A 54 -21.54 -8.07 10.34
N PRO A 55 -21.25 -9.18 11.03
CA PRO A 55 -20.48 -10.28 10.47
C PRO A 55 -21.08 -10.72 9.13
N ILE A 56 -20.29 -10.58 8.07
CA ILE A 56 -20.68 -10.96 6.71
C ILE A 56 -20.92 -12.47 6.72
N THR A 57 -22.12 -12.91 6.32
CA THR A 57 -22.44 -14.34 6.20
C THR A 57 -21.49 -15.02 5.21
N GLU A 58 -21.12 -16.28 5.47
CA GLU A 58 -20.19 -17.02 4.60
C GLU A 58 -20.66 -17.08 3.14
N SER A 59 -21.98 -17.15 2.93
CA SER A 59 -22.60 -17.12 1.60
C SER A 59 -22.36 -15.81 0.87
N ARG A 60 -22.50 -14.67 1.55
CA ARG A 60 -22.22 -13.34 0.98
C ARG A 60 -20.73 -13.16 0.68
N MET A 61 -19.85 -13.70 1.52
CA MET A 61 -18.42 -13.68 1.28
C MET A 61 -18.03 -14.52 0.06
N LYS A 62 -18.57 -15.72 -0.09
CA LYS A 62 -18.35 -16.58 -1.27
C LYS A 62 -18.81 -15.89 -2.55
N SER A 63 -20.01 -15.31 -2.54
CA SER A 63 -20.52 -14.56 -3.69
C SER A 63 -19.63 -13.37 -4.07
N LEU A 64 -19.16 -12.59 -3.09
CA LEU A 64 -18.25 -11.46 -3.33
C LEU A 64 -16.92 -11.91 -3.94
N LEU A 65 -16.35 -13.03 -3.46
CA LEU A 65 -15.11 -13.58 -3.99
C LEU A 65 -15.28 -14.08 -5.42
N GLU A 66 -16.42 -14.69 -5.73
CA GLU A 66 -16.73 -15.13 -7.09
C GLU A 66 -16.84 -13.93 -8.04
N THR A 67 -17.57 -12.87 -7.66
CA THR A 67 -17.64 -11.64 -8.45
C THR A 67 -16.27 -11.01 -8.67
N LEU A 68 -15.41 -10.99 -7.65
CA LEU A 68 -14.03 -10.50 -7.77
C LEU A 68 -13.20 -11.34 -8.73
N ASN A 69 -13.36 -12.67 -8.68
CA ASN A 69 -12.67 -13.59 -9.57
C ASN A 69 -13.07 -13.34 -11.02
N THR A 70 -14.38 -13.32 -11.32
CA THR A 70 -14.89 -13.10 -12.68
C THR A 70 -14.45 -11.75 -13.26
N SER A 71 -14.54 -10.66 -12.46
CA SER A 71 -14.08 -9.34 -12.89
C SER A 71 -12.58 -9.39 -13.25
N LEU A 72 -11.72 -9.80 -12.31
CA LEU A 72 -10.27 -9.80 -12.56
C LEU A 72 -9.85 -10.67 -13.75
N LEU A 73 -10.50 -11.81 -13.97
CA LEU A 73 -10.26 -12.66 -15.14
C LEU A 73 -10.56 -11.93 -16.46
N HIS A 74 -11.70 -11.22 -16.53
CA HIS A 74 -12.06 -10.40 -17.69
C HIS A 74 -10.98 -9.33 -17.95
N GLN A 75 -10.52 -8.66 -16.88
CA GLN A 75 -9.47 -7.66 -16.96
C GLN A 75 -8.11 -8.22 -17.42
N PHE A 76 -7.71 -9.41 -16.93
CA PHE A 76 -6.47 -10.02 -17.39
C PHE A 76 -6.56 -10.46 -18.84
N LYS A 77 -7.70 -10.95 -19.31
CA LYS A 77 -7.90 -11.28 -20.72
C LYS A 77 -7.72 -10.05 -21.63
N GLU A 78 -8.22 -8.88 -21.21
CA GLU A 78 -7.96 -7.62 -21.94
C GLU A 78 -6.48 -7.20 -21.92
N LEU A 79 -5.79 -7.48 -20.81
CA LEU A 79 -4.40 -7.11 -20.59
C LEU A 79 -3.41 -8.00 -21.35
N ILE A 80 -3.70 -9.30 -21.46
CA ILE A 80 -2.87 -10.35 -22.08
C ILE A 80 -3.70 -11.24 -23.03
N PRO A 81 -4.19 -10.70 -24.16
CA PRO A 81 -5.09 -11.42 -25.07
C PRO A 81 -4.44 -12.61 -25.79
N GLU A 82 -3.11 -12.67 -25.83
CA GLU A 82 -2.33 -13.75 -26.45
C GLU A 82 -2.28 -15.02 -25.60
N VAL A 83 -2.65 -14.94 -24.32
CA VAL A 83 -2.56 -16.07 -23.40
C VAL A 83 -3.81 -16.92 -23.51
N ASP A 84 -3.61 -18.22 -23.61
CA ASP A 84 -4.69 -19.21 -23.59
C ASP A 84 -5.55 -19.01 -22.32
N PRO A 85 -6.88 -18.80 -22.46
CA PRO A 85 -7.80 -18.68 -21.33
C PRO A 85 -7.68 -19.83 -20.32
N ASP A 86 -7.37 -21.04 -20.77
CA ASP A 86 -7.25 -22.22 -19.90
C ASP A 86 -6.02 -22.15 -18.99
N LEU A 87 -5.03 -21.31 -19.32
CA LEU A 87 -3.86 -21.05 -18.47
C LEU A 87 -4.11 -19.92 -17.45
N LEU A 88 -5.22 -19.18 -17.56
CA LEU A 88 -5.54 -18.10 -16.63
C LEU A 88 -6.26 -18.64 -15.38
N VAL A 89 -5.54 -19.48 -14.62
CA VAL A 89 -6.07 -20.14 -13.42
C VAL A 89 -5.63 -19.41 -12.14
N ILE A 90 -6.60 -19.10 -11.29
CA ILE A 90 -6.40 -18.46 -9.98
C ILE A 90 -6.61 -19.51 -8.88
N ASP A 91 -5.55 -19.86 -8.16
CA ASP A 91 -5.61 -20.82 -7.04
C ASP A 91 -6.32 -20.23 -5.82
N ARG A 92 -6.06 -18.94 -5.54
CA ARG A 92 -6.55 -18.26 -4.34
C ARG A 92 -6.68 -16.78 -4.58
N ILE A 93 -7.80 -16.23 -4.12
CA ILE A 93 -8.07 -14.79 -4.13
C ILE A 93 -8.74 -14.39 -2.81
N HIS A 94 -8.29 -13.30 -2.21
CA HIS A 94 -8.93 -12.73 -1.03
C HIS A 94 -8.55 -11.27 -0.85
N ARG A 95 -9.36 -10.52 -0.09
CA ARG A 95 -9.04 -9.15 0.30
C ARG A 95 -8.12 -9.15 1.52
N VAL A 96 -7.10 -8.30 1.49
CA VAL A 96 -6.20 -8.09 2.62
C VAL A 96 -6.87 -7.19 3.66
N GLY A 97 -6.52 -7.39 4.92
CA GLY A 97 -6.95 -6.53 6.01
C GLY A 97 -6.50 -5.09 5.78
N ARG A 98 -7.35 -4.12 6.16
CA ARG A 98 -6.98 -2.70 6.07
C ARG A 98 -6.03 -2.32 7.21
N PRO A 99 -4.91 -1.67 6.91
CA PRO A 99 -4.13 -0.98 7.94
C PRO A 99 -4.98 0.07 8.65
N LYS A 100 -4.78 0.23 9.98
CA LYS A 100 -5.56 1.16 10.81
C LYS A 100 -5.48 2.64 10.38
N HIS A 101 -4.41 3.01 9.68
CA HIS A 101 -4.17 4.39 9.24
C HIS A 101 -4.88 4.75 7.93
N ILE A 102 -5.49 3.78 7.24
CA ILE A 102 -6.17 3.99 5.95
C ILE A 102 -7.67 4.18 6.20
N PRO A 103 -8.33 5.17 5.57
CA PRO A 103 -9.77 5.39 5.71
C PRO A 103 -10.61 4.16 5.37
N ILE A 104 -11.74 3.98 6.06
CA ILE A 104 -12.70 2.89 5.80
C ILE A 104 -13.28 2.99 4.38
N SER A 105 -13.36 4.18 3.80
CA SER A 105 -13.82 4.39 2.43
C SER A 105 -12.81 3.93 1.37
N SER A 106 -11.54 3.74 1.73
CA SER A 106 -10.53 3.30 0.77
C SER A 106 -10.72 1.82 0.41
N PRO A 107 -10.57 1.46 -0.88
CA PRO A 107 -10.67 0.09 -1.33
C PRO A 107 -9.61 -0.78 -0.64
N ARG A 108 -9.97 -2.05 -0.38
CA ARG A 108 -9.05 -3.05 0.15
C ARG A 108 -8.20 -3.63 -0.97
N ASP A 109 -6.92 -3.82 -0.70
CA ASP A 109 -6.03 -4.57 -1.59
C ASP A 109 -6.51 -6.02 -1.71
N VAL A 110 -6.26 -6.61 -2.87
CA VAL A 110 -6.58 -8.01 -3.18
C VAL A 110 -5.26 -8.76 -3.32
N LEU A 111 -5.12 -9.84 -2.54
CA LEU A 111 -4.03 -10.78 -2.69
C LEU A 111 -4.50 -11.98 -3.50
N MET A 112 -3.74 -12.28 -4.54
CA MET A 112 -4.08 -13.31 -5.51
C MET A 112 -2.87 -14.21 -5.79
N ARG A 113 -3.14 -15.52 -5.88
CA ARG A 113 -2.20 -16.54 -6.32
C ARG A 113 -2.61 -17.05 -7.69
N ILE A 114 -1.81 -16.71 -8.70
CA ILE A 114 -1.90 -17.28 -10.04
C ILE A 114 -1.22 -18.66 -10.03
N HIS A 115 -1.87 -19.66 -10.62
CA HIS A 115 -1.37 -21.02 -10.69
C HIS A 115 -0.04 -21.11 -11.43
N TYR A 116 -0.01 -20.58 -12.66
CA TYR A 116 1.17 -20.64 -13.52
C TYR A 116 2.08 -19.42 -13.38
N PHE A 117 3.35 -19.66 -13.05
CA PHE A 117 4.33 -18.59 -12.86
C PHE A 117 4.56 -17.74 -14.14
N HIS A 118 4.57 -18.35 -15.32
CA HIS A 118 4.79 -17.63 -16.57
C HIS A 118 3.63 -16.66 -16.89
N VAL A 119 2.38 -17.06 -16.62
CA VAL A 119 1.19 -16.20 -16.76
C VAL A 119 1.28 -15.02 -15.79
N LYS A 120 1.64 -15.28 -14.52
CA LYS A 120 1.91 -14.21 -13.55
C LYS A 120 2.95 -13.21 -14.08
N ASP A 121 4.07 -13.68 -14.62
CA ASP A 121 5.12 -12.80 -15.13
C ASP A 121 4.66 -11.99 -16.36
N GLN A 122 3.87 -12.59 -17.25
CA GLN A 122 3.24 -11.89 -18.38
C GLN A 122 2.28 -10.80 -17.91
N ILE A 123 1.39 -11.09 -16.95
CA ILE A 123 0.50 -10.10 -16.33
C ILE A 123 1.31 -8.95 -15.72
N MET A 124 2.37 -9.27 -14.97
CA MET A 124 3.23 -8.26 -14.33
C MET A 124 4.03 -7.42 -15.35
N LYS A 125 4.39 -7.98 -16.50
CA LYS A 125 5.05 -7.24 -17.59
C LYS A 125 4.05 -6.34 -18.32
N ALA A 126 2.85 -6.86 -18.61
CA ALA A 126 1.80 -6.12 -19.30
C ALA A 126 1.28 -4.96 -18.45
N SER A 127 1.13 -5.15 -17.14
CA SER A 127 0.67 -4.10 -16.21
C SER A 127 1.61 -2.90 -16.15
N ARG A 128 2.93 -3.12 -16.28
CA ARG A 128 3.94 -2.04 -16.30
C ARG A 128 3.93 -1.20 -17.57
N LYS A 129 3.32 -1.68 -18.66
CA LYS A 129 3.20 -0.92 -19.91
C LYS A 129 2.14 0.20 -19.82
N ASN A 130 1.58 0.45 -18.63
CA ASN A 130 0.66 1.56 -18.33
C ASN A 130 -0.54 1.63 -19.28
N ARG A 131 -1.13 0.48 -19.61
CA ARG A 131 -2.43 0.46 -20.28
C ARG A 131 -3.52 0.62 -19.20
N PRO A 132 -4.26 1.75 -19.15
CA PRO A 132 -5.38 1.86 -18.24
C PRO A 132 -6.40 0.78 -18.59
N LEU A 133 -6.82 -0.01 -17.60
CA LEU A 133 -7.93 -0.94 -17.77
C LEU A 133 -9.23 -0.16 -17.82
N ALA A 134 -10.14 -0.56 -18.71
CA ALA A 134 -11.35 0.20 -19.03
C ALA A 134 -12.25 0.41 -17.79
N GLU A 135 -12.41 -0.63 -16.97
CA GLU A 135 -13.26 -0.62 -15.78
C GLU A 135 -12.56 0.00 -14.56
N TYR A 136 -11.25 -0.20 -14.44
CA TYR A 136 -10.46 0.26 -13.29
C TYR A 136 -9.32 1.15 -13.76
N LYS A 137 -9.64 2.43 -13.98
CA LYS A 137 -8.71 3.46 -14.50
C LYS A 137 -7.40 3.60 -13.70
N ALA A 138 -7.34 3.12 -12.46
CA ALA A 138 -6.19 3.21 -11.57
C ALA A 138 -5.78 1.87 -10.93
N LEU A 139 -6.12 0.72 -11.53
CA LEU A 139 -5.68 -0.57 -11.01
C LEU A 139 -4.14 -0.68 -11.10
N GLN A 140 -3.49 -0.87 -9.95
CA GLN A 140 -2.05 -1.06 -9.86
C GLN A 140 -1.77 -2.49 -9.42
N ILE A 141 -0.92 -3.19 -10.17
CA ILE A 141 -0.55 -4.58 -9.90
C ILE A 141 0.89 -4.61 -9.40
N TYR A 142 1.07 -5.08 -8.17
CA TYR A 142 2.38 -5.22 -7.53
C TYR A 142 2.72 -6.69 -7.28
N ALA A 143 4.02 -6.98 -7.21
CA ALA A 143 4.47 -8.28 -6.74
C ALA A 143 4.30 -8.36 -5.22
N ASP A 144 3.81 -9.49 -4.73
CA ASP A 144 3.83 -9.80 -3.31
C ASP A 144 5.27 -10.08 -2.88
N LEU A 145 5.82 -9.22 -2.02
CA LEU A 145 7.19 -9.26 -1.53
C LEU A 145 7.19 -9.26 -0.02
N SER A 146 8.05 -10.09 0.58
CA SER A 146 8.17 -10.13 2.04
C SER A 146 8.62 -8.78 2.61
N PRO A 147 8.23 -8.44 3.86
CA PRO A 147 8.68 -7.22 4.52
C PRO A 147 10.21 -7.06 4.55
N ALA A 148 10.95 -8.17 4.75
CA ALA A 148 12.40 -8.18 4.72
C ALA A 148 12.96 -7.79 3.33
N THR A 149 12.34 -8.28 2.26
CA THR A 149 12.69 -7.92 0.87
C THR A 149 12.43 -6.44 0.60
N LEU A 150 11.29 -5.92 1.05
CA LEU A 150 10.93 -4.51 0.92
C LEU A 150 11.91 -3.60 1.66
N LEU A 151 12.30 -3.98 2.88
CA LEU A 151 13.29 -3.25 3.68
C LEU A 151 14.64 -3.18 2.97
N GLN A 152 15.13 -4.30 2.46
CA GLN A 152 16.38 -4.34 1.70
C GLN A 152 16.31 -3.47 0.43
N ARG A 153 15.19 -3.51 -0.31
CA ARG A 153 14.99 -2.62 -1.47
C ARG A 153 15.00 -1.14 -1.08
N ARG A 154 14.41 -0.80 0.07
CA ARG A 154 14.45 0.56 0.61
C ARG A 154 15.88 0.99 0.95
N ASN A 155 16.69 0.10 1.52
CA ASN A 155 18.10 0.39 1.82
C ASN A 155 18.94 0.61 0.55
N LEU A 156 18.56 -0.01 -0.57
CA LEU A 156 19.18 0.18 -1.88
C LEU A 156 18.62 1.40 -2.65
N ALA A 157 17.64 2.11 -2.09
CA ALA A 157 17.04 3.27 -2.74
C ALA A 157 18.07 4.36 -3.15
N PRO A 158 19.07 4.72 -2.32
CA PRO A 158 20.09 5.70 -2.71
C PRO A 158 20.83 5.31 -3.98
N ILE A 159 21.20 4.04 -4.12
CA ILE A 159 21.87 3.50 -5.31
C ILE A 159 20.96 3.62 -6.53
N THR A 160 19.69 3.21 -6.40
CA THR A 160 18.74 3.32 -7.52
C THR A 160 18.47 4.76 -7.94
N THR A 161 18.49 5.71 -6.99
CA THR A 161 18.35 7.14 -7.28
C THR A 161 19.54 7.66 -8.08
N THR A 162 20.77 7.27 -7.72
CA THR A 162 21.98 7.60 -8.49
C THR A 162 21.94 7.01 -9.90
N LEU A 163 21.55 5.74 -10.04
CA LEU A 163 21.43 5.10 -11.36
C LEU A 163 20.42 5.82 -12.26
N ARG A 164 19.27 6.23 -11.71
CA ARG A 164 18.28 7.03 -12.44
C ARG A 164 18.82 8.40 -12.83
N ALA A 165 19.50 9.09 -11.91
CA ALA A 165 20.09 10.40 -12.18
C ALA A 165 21.15 10.35 -13.29
N GLN A 166 21.85 9.23 -13.42
CA GLN A 166 22.85 8.98 -14.47
C GLN A 166 22.26 8.34 -15.74
N ASN A 167 20.94 8.19 -15.83
CA ASN A 167 20.26 7.50 -16.93
C ASN A 167 20.79 6.07 -17.20
N VAL A 168 21.27 5.38 -16.18
CA VAL A 168 21.74 3.99 -16.30
C VAL A 168 20.55 3.06 -16.14
N PRO A 169 20.16 2.30 -17.20
CA PRO A 169 19.04 1.39 -17.11
C PRO A 169 19.37 0.23 -16.17
N TYR A 170 18.42 -0.12 -15.30
CA TYR A 170 18.59 -1.21 -14.35
C TYR A 170 17.27 -1.95 -14.13
N ARG A 171 17.37 -3.18 -13.62
CA ARG A 171 16.22 -3.97 -13.18
C ARG A 171 16.46 -4.62 -11.83
N TRP A 172 15.37 -4.89 -11.11
CA TRP A 172 15.42 -5.70 -9.89
C TRP A 172 15.55 -7.18 -10.25
N GLY A 173 16.66 -7.79 -9.86
CA GLY A 173 16.84 -9.23 -9.84
C GLY A 173 16.31 -9.84 -8.53
N PHE A 174 15.91 -11.11 -8.60
CA PHE A 174 15.42 -11.83 -7.45
C PHE A 174 16.55 -12.12 -6.43
N PRO A 175 16.30 -12.01 -5.11
CA PRO A 175 15.16 -11.36 -4.46
C PRO A 175 15.34 -9.83 -4.31
N THR A 176 16.59 -9.40 -4.12
CA THR A 176 17.01 -8.02 -3.82
C THR A 176 18.35 -7.67 -4.49
N LYS A 177 18.48 -8.01 -5.77
CA LYS A 177 19.67 -7.67 -6.57
C LYS A 177 19.36 -6.53 -7.52
N ILE A 178 20.31 -5.63 -7.77
CA ILE A 178 20.22 -4.65 -8.85
C ILE A 178 21.06 -5.19 -10.01
N GLN A 179 20.43 -5.35 -11.18
CA GLN A 179 21.11 -5.72 -12.41
C GLN A 179 21.16 -4.50 -13.32
N VAL A 180 22.35 -4.00 -13.59
CA VAL A 180 22.57 -2.94 -14.59
C VAL A 180 22.43 -3.55 -15.97
N LEU A 181 21.64 -2.91 -16.82
CA LEU A 181 21.48 -3.30 -18.21
C LEU A 181 22.61 -2.63 -18.99
N LYS A 182 23.45 -3.44 -19.64
CA LYS A 182 24.49 -2.95 -20.54
C LYS A 182 23.86 -2.83 -21.92
N ASN A 183 23.95 -1.64 -22.52
CA ASN A 183 23.59 -1.43 -23.92
C ASN A 183 24.61 -2.09 -24.84
#